data_AF-A0A7J4ELU7-F1
#
_entry.id   AF-A0A7J4ELU7-F1
#
_cell.length_a   1.000
_cell.length_b   1.000
_cell.length_c   1.000
_cell.angle_alpha   90.00
_cell.angle_beta   90.00
_cell.angle_gamma   90.00
#
_symmetry.space_group_name_H-M   'P 1'
#
loop_
_entity.id
_entity.type
_entity.pdbx_description
1 polymer ?
#
loop_
_entity_poly.entity_id
_entity_poly.type
_entity_poly.pdbx_seq_one_letter_code
_entity_poly.pdbx_strand_id
1 'polypeptide(L)'
;MKPILFAILAALFWGISPMFEKIGLKDIDPFIAVVIRNIVATICIIALLGVSGRAQELLVLNKKAIFFIAVGGILASFLGQLVYYTALKYGDVSEIVPVSSIYPLFAVFIGLLILKEDFNIEKLIGTILIIIGVLLIR
;
A
#
# COMPACT_ATOMS: atom_id res chain seq x y z
N MET A 1 -7.08 18.31 9.58
CA MET A 1 -7.25 18.52 8.12
C MET A 1 -6.04 18.10 7.30
N LYS A 2 -4.80 18.51 7.63
CA LYS A 2 -3.58 18.12 6.86
C LYS A 2 -3.40 16.59 6.63
N PRO A 3 -3.65 15.70 7.61
CA PRO A 3 -3.47 14.25 7.41
C PRO A 3 -4.43 13.64 6.39
N ILE A 4 -5.69 14.09 6.41
CA ILE A 4 -6.73 13.62 5.48
C ILE A 4 -6.40 14.03 4.05
N LEU A 5 -5.86 15.25 3.86
CA LEU A 5 -5.42 15.71 2.55
C LEU A 5 -4.31 14.81 1.97
N PHE A 6 -3.31 14.44 2.77
CA PHE A 6 -2.26 13.51 2.32
C PHE A 6 -2.82 12.12 2.00
N ALA A 7 -3.81 11.63 2.76
CA ALA A 7 -4.47 10.36 2.46
C ALA A 7 -5.27 10.41 1.14
N ILE A 8 -5.95 11.51 0.84
CA ILE A 8 -6.66 11.71 -0.44
C ILE A 8 -5.67 11.74 -1.60
N LEU A 9 -4.55 12.46 -1.45
CA LEU A 9 -3.49 12.47 -2.47
C LEU A 9 -2.89 11.07 -2.67
N ALA A 10 -2.68 10.31 -1.59
CA ALA A 10 -2.24 8.93 -1.70
C ALA A 10 -3.27 8.07 -2.45
N ALA A 11 -4.56 8.21 -2.15
CA ALA A 11 -5.64 7.51 -2.84
C ALA A 11 -5.67 7.84 -4.35
N LEU A 12 -5.41 9.09 -4.73
CA LEU A 12 -5.29 9.49 -6.13
C LEU A 12 -4.16 8.72 -6.84
N PHE A 13 -2.96 8.69 -6.26
CA PHE A 13 -1.84 7.96 -6.86
C PHE A 13 -2.07 6.45 -6.90
N TRP A 14 -2.64 5.87 -5.84
CA TRP A 14 -3.00 4.46 -5.79
C TRP A 14 -4.18 4.08 -6.71
N GLY A 15 -5.03 5.04 -7.09
CA GLY A 15 -6.08 4.83 -8.08
C GLY A 15 -5.57 4.88 -9.53
N ILE A 16 -4.54 5.68 -9.79
CA ILE A 16 -3.94 5.85 -11.13
C ILE A 16 -2.91 4.76 -11.43
N SER A 17 -2.06 4.38 -10.45
CA SER A 17 -0.96 3.44 -10.68
C SER A 17 -1.38 2.10 -11.29
N PRO A 18 -2.49 1.45 -10.88
CA PRO A 18 -2.87 0.13 -11.38
C PRO A 18 -3.16 0.12 -12.88
N MET A 19 -3.52 1.26 -13.47
CA MET A 19 -3.73 1.38 -14.92
C MET A 19 -2.42 1.16 -15.69
N PHE A 20 -1.34 1.82 -15.26
CA PHE A 20 -0.01 1.64 -15.85
C PHE A 20 0.56 0.25 -15.55
N GLU A 21 0.36 -0.24 -14.33
CA GLU A 21 0.82 -1.56 -13.90
C GLU A 21 0.14 -2.67 -14.72
N LYS A 22 -1.18 -2.60 -14.93
CA LYS A 22 -1.93 -3.53 -15.79
C LYS A 22 -1.41 -3.55 -17.22
N ILE A 23 -1.08 -2.38 -17.79
CA ILE A 23 -0.53 -2.29 -19.14
C ILE A 23 0.80 -3.03 -19.21
N GLY A 24 1.72 -2.80 -18.26
CA GLY A 24 3.02 -3.47 -18.24
C GLY A 24 2.94 -4.98 -17.97
N LEU A 25 1.98 -5.41 -17.13
CA LEU A 25 1.79 -6.81 -16.77
C LEU A 25 1.28 -7.70 -17.92
N LYS A 26 0.85 -7.12 -19.05
CA LYS A 26 0.47 -7.89 -20.24
C LYS A 26 1.62 -8.75 -20.75
N ASP A 27 2.83 -8.17 -20.78
CA ASP A 27 4.01 -8.80 -21.38
C ASP A 27 5.05 -9.23 -20.34
N ILE A 28 4.90 -8.80 -19.08
CA ILE A 28 5.89 -9.02 -18.02
C ILE A 28 5.32 -9.93 -16.93
N ASP A 29 6.16 -10.82 -16.40
CA ASP A 29 5.83 -11.64 -15.24
C ASP A 29 5.62 -10.75 -13.98
N PRO A 30 4.60 -11.01 -13.13
CA PRO A 30 4.34 -10.22 -11.92
C PRO A 30 5.55 -10.04 -11.01
N PHE A 31 6.38 -11.08 -10.84
CA PHE A 31 7.58 -10.97 -10.01
C PHE A 31 8.60 -10.01 -10.61
N ILE A 32 8.83 -10.08 -11.92
CA ILE A 32 9.74 -9.17 -12.62
C ILE A 32 9.20 -7.73 -12.59
N ALA A 33 7.89 -7.53 -12.75
CA ALA A 33 7.26 -6.22 -12.61
C ALA A 33 7.46 -5.63 -11.20
N VAL A 34 7.37 -6.46 -10.15
CA VAL A 34 7.65 -6.03 -8.76
C VAL A 34 9.11 -5.59 -8.61
N VAL A 35 10.07 -6.34 -9.18
CA VAL A 35 11.49 -5.97 -9.16
C VAL A 35 11.71 -4.61 -9.83
N ILE A 36 11.18 -4.43 -11.04
CA ILE A 36 11.33 -3.18 -11.81
C ILE A 36 10.73 -2.00 -11.03
N ARG A 37 9.49 -2.13 -10.52
CA ARG A 37 8.84 -1.06 -9.75
C ARG A 37 9.67 -0.67 -8.53
N ASN A 38 10.17 -1.64 -7.77
CA ASN A 38 10.93 -1.37 -6.54
C ASN A 38 12.29 -0.73 -6.84
N ILE A 39 12.99 -1.14 -7.90
CA ILE A 39 14.25 -0.50 -8.32
C ILE A 39 14.01 0.96 -8.69
N VAL A 40 13.03 1.22 -9.57
CA VAL A 40 12.74 2.59 -10.04
C VAL A 40 12.31 3.47 -8.86
N ALA A 41 11.39 2.99 -8.00
CA ALA A 41 10.95 3.74 -6.83
C ALA A 41 12.11 4.03 -5.86
N THR A 42 12.98 3.04 -5.62
CA THR A 42 14.15 3.21 -4.72
C THR A 42 15.11 4.26 -5.25
N ILE A 43 15.39 4.29 -6.56
CA ILE A 43 16.24 5.31 -7.19
C ILE A 43 15.64 6.71 -6.96
N CYS A 44 14.35 6.89 -7.24
CA CYS A 44 13.67 8.17 -7.03
C CYS A 44 13.71 8.62 -5.56
N ILE A 45 13.47 7.69 -4.61
CA ILE A 45 13.49 7.98 -3.18
C ILE A 45 14.90 8.35 -2.69
N ILE A 46 15.94 7.64 -3.14
CA ILE A 46 17.34 7.95 -2.79
C ILE A 46 17.75 9.32 -3.38
N ALA A 47 17.37 9.62 -4.62
CA ALA A 47 17.63 10.92 -5.23
C ALA A 47 16.98 12.05 -4.41
N LEU A 48 15.73 11.86 -3.98
CA LEU A 48 15.03 12.81 -3.12
C LEU A 48 15.71 12.97 -1.76
N LEU A 49 16.18 11.89 -1.15
CA LEU A 49 16.94 11.93 0.11
C LEU A 49 18.25 12.71 -0.04
N GLY A 50 18.93 12.55 -1.18
CA GLY A 50 20.18 13.27 -1.49
C GLY A 50 19.98 14.78 -1.54
N VAL A 51 18.85 15.26 -2.06
CA VAL A 51 18.56 16.71 -2.14
C VAL A 51 17.84 17.27 -0.91
N SER A 52 17.27 16.41 -0.05
CA SER A 52 16.47 16.87 1.10
C SER A 52 17.33 17.37 2.27
N GLY A 53 18.64 17.13 2.28
CA GLY A 53 19.55 17.46 3.39
C GLY A 53 19.35 16.60 4.64
N ARG A 54 18.55 15.53 4.57
CA ARG A 54 18.15 14.70 5.72
C ARG A 54 18.92 13.39 5.85
N ALA A 55 19.95 13.18 5.02
CA ALA A 55 20.72 11.93 5.02
C ALA A 55 21.35 11.60 6.38
N GLN A 56 21.70 12.62 7.19
CA GLN A 56 22.27 12.44 8.52
C GLN A 56 21.31 11.77 9.51
N GLU A 57 19.99 11.87 9.31
CA GLU A 57 19.00 11.21 10.17
C GLU A 57 19.09 9.68 10.11
N LEU A 58 19.65 9.13 9.02
CA LEU A 58 19.88 7.68 8.89
C LEU A 58 20.89 7.13 9.91
N LEU A 59 21.77 7.97 10.46
CA LEU A 59 22.80 7.55 11.41
C LEU A 59 22.29 7.39 12.83
N VAL A 60 21.14 7.98 13.15
CA VAL A 60 20.59 8.05 14.52
C VAL A 60 19.31 7.20 14.65
N LEU A 61 19.13 6.23 13.76
CA LEU A 61 17.90 5.46 13.68
C LEU A 61 17.76 4.45 14.83
N ASN A 62 16.53 4.34 15.34
CA ASN A 62 16.15 3.32 16.30
C ASN A 62 16.01 1.96 15.60
N LYS A 63 16.77 0.95 16.04
CA LYS A 63 16.73 -0.42 15.48
C LYS A 63 15.34 -1.05 15.50
N LYS A 64 14.53 -0.77 16.53
CA LYS A 64 13.14 -1.25 16.62
C LYS A 64 12.26 -0.62 15.55
N ALA A 65 12.45 0.68 15.27
CA ALA A 65 11.73 1.36 14.20
C ALA A 65 12.11 0.80 12.82
N ILE A 66 13.41 0.59 12.58
CA ILE A 66 13.91 -0.06 11.35
C ILE A 66 13.26 -1.44 11.17
N PHE A 67 13.22 -2.24 12.23
CA PHE A 67 12.62 -3.58 12.17
C PHE A 67 11.16 -3.54 11.73
N PHE A 68 10.31 -2.72 12.37
CA PHE A 68 8.89 -2.63 12.00
C PHE A 68 8.68 -2.07 10.59
N ILE A 69 9.48 -1.08 10.18
CA ILE A 69 9.43 -0.54 8.81
C ILE A 69 9.86 -1.59 7.78
N ALA A 70 10.92 -2.36 8.07
CA ALA A 70 11.41 -3.41 7.19
C ALA A 70 10.38 -4.54 7.03
N VAL A 71 9.76 -4.97 8.13
CA VAL A 71 8.65 -5.95 8.09
C VAL A 71 7.49 -5.39 7.27
N GLY A 72 7.11 -4.12 7.48
CA GLY A 72 6.10 -3.45 6.66
C GLY A 72 6.45 -3.42 5.18
N GLY A 73 7.72 -3.15 4.82
CA GLY A 73 8.21 -3.20 3.45
C GLY A 73 8.16 -4.59 2.82
N ILE A 74 8.49 -5.64 3.58
CA ILE A 74 8.36 -7.04 3.13
C ILE A 74 6.89 -7.38 2.86
N LEU A 75 5.99 -7.02 3.78
CA LEU A 75 4.57 -7.30 3.64
C LEU A 75 3.92 -6.52 2.49
N ALA A 76 4.24 -5.24 2.34
CA ALA A 76 3.61 -4.37 1.34
C ALA A 76 4.27 -4.46 -0.03
N SER A 77 5.59 -4.24 -0.12
CA SER A 77 6.30 -4.09 -1.40
C SER A 77 6.76 -5.40 -2.01
N PHE A 78 6.92 -6.46 -1.21
CA PHE A 78 7.26 -7.79 -1.72
C PHE A 78 6.03 -8.69 -1.78
N LEU A 79 5.56 -9.20 -0.65
CA LEU A 79 4.49 -10.21 -0.62
C LEU A 79 3.16 -9.66 -1.15
N GLY A 80 2.70 -8.55 -0.58
CA GLY A 80 1.44 -7.92 -0.94
C GLY A 80 1.42 -7.50 -2.40
N GLN A 81 2.48 -6.84 -2.87
CA GLN A 81 2.58 -6.41 -4.26
C GLN A 81 2.69 -7.57 -5.25
N LEU A 82 3.42 -8.65 -4.92
CA LEU A 82 3.51 -9.82 -5.79
C LEU A 82 2.15 -10.48 -6.00
N VAL A 83 1.40 -10.69 -4.92
CA VAL A 83 0.05 -11.26 -5.00
C VAL A 83 -0.91 -10.29 -5.70
N TYR A 84 -0.82 -8.99 -5.39
CA TYR A 84 -1.63 -7.95 -6.04
C TYR A 84 -1.37 -7.87 -7.55
N TYR A 85 -0.11 -7.87 -8.00
CA TYR A 85 0.22 -7.85 -9.44
C TYR A 85 -0.16 -9.14 -10.14
N THR A 86 -0.08 -10.28 -9.45
CA THR A 86 -0.58 -11.55 -9.99
C THR A 86 -2.09 -11.46 -10.22
N ALA A 87 -2.86 -10.97 -9.23
CA ALA A 87 -4.29 -10.75 -9.38
C ALA A 87 -4.60 -9.72 -10.49
N LEU A 88 -3.86 -8.61 -10.53
CA LEU A 88 -4.03 -7.55 -11.53
C LEU A 88 -3.71 -8.05 -12.95
N LYS A 89 -2.74 -8.96 -13.12
CA LYS A 89 -2.42 -9.54 -14.42
C LYS A 89 -3.63 -10.30 -14.99
N TYR A 90 -4.27 -11.13 -14.18
CA TYR A 90 -5.34 -12.03 -14.63
C TYR A 90 -6.77 -11.47 -14.46
N GLY A 91 -6.97 -10.46 -13.62
CA GLY A 91 -8.27 -9.84 -13.38
C GLY A 91 -8.37 -8.41 -13.89
N ASP A 92 -9.58 -7.85 -13.94
CA ASP A 92 -9.80 -6.49 -14.39
C ASP A 92 -9.43 -5.47 -13.30
N VAL A 93 -8.90 -4.32 -13.72
CA VAL A 93 -8.50 -3.25 -12.79
C VAL A 93 -9.71 -2.77 -11.96
N SER A 94 -10.88 -2.68 -12.59
CA SER A 94 -12.15 -2.30 -11.97
C SER A 94 -12.63 -3.27 -10.90
N GLU A 95 -12.16 -4.51 -10.91
CA GLU A 95 -12.52 -5.53 -9.91
C GLU A 95 -11.43 -5.65 -8.84
N ILE A 96 -10.17 -5.78 -9.27
CA ILE A 96 -9.03 -6.05 -8.38
C ILE A 96 -8.76 -4.86 -7.45
N VAL A 97 -8.86 -3.62 -7.95
CA VAL A 97 -8.60 -2.42 -7.13
C VAL A 97 -9.62 -2.28 -6.00
N PRO A 98 -10.95 -2.28 -6.22
CA PRO A 98 -11.92 -2.24 -5.14
C PRO A 98 -11.80 -3.41 -4.18
N VAL A 99 -11.64 -4.64 -4.69
CA VAL A 99 -11.51 -5.84 -3.84
C VAL A 99 -10.28 -5.76 -2.95
N SER A 100 -9.14 -5.29 -3.46
CA SER A 100 -7.94 -5.06 -2.64
C SER A 100 -8.13 -3.95 -1.59
N SER A 101 -9.11 -3.06 -1.79
CA SER A 101 -9.42 -1.95 -0.89
C SER A 101 -10.21 -2.35 0.37
N ILE A 102 -10.47 -3.66 0.59
CA ILE A 102 -11.02 -4.17 1.86
C ILE A 102 -9.98 -4.19 2.99
N TYR A 103 -8.72 -3.83 2.71
CA TYR A 103 -7.66 -3.82 3.72
C TYR A 103 -7.95 -3.01 5.01
N PRO A 104 -8.82 -1.97 5.03
CA PRO A 104 -9.21 -1.32 6.28
C PRO A 104 -9.81 -2.28 7.31
N LEU A 105 -10.45 -3.38 6.88
CA LEU A 105 -10.92 -4.44 7.78
C LEU A 105 -9.77 -5.06 8.57
N PHE A 106 -8.72 -5.47 7.85
CA PHE A 106 -7.53 -6.04 8.48
C PHE A 106 -6.80 -4.99 9.31
N ALA A 107 -6.76 -3.72 8.87
CA ALA A 107 -6.13 -2.64 9.62
C ALA A 107 -6.82 -2.38 10.97
N VAL A 108 -8.16 -2.35 11.02
CA VAL A 108 -8.91 -2.22 12.27
C VAL A 108 -8.62 -3.41 13.18
N PHE A 109 -8.72 -4.64 12.67
CA PHE A 109 -8.50 -5.84 13.46
C PHE A 109 -7.07 -5.92 14.04
N ILE A 110 -6.06 -5.65 13.21
CA ILE A 110 -4.65 -5.64 13.62
C ILE A 110 -4.36 -4.45 14.54
N GLY A 111 -5.01 -3.30 14.34
CA GLY A 111 -4.89 -2.14 15.23
C GLY A 111 -5.38 -2.42 16.64
N LEU A 112 -6.50 -3.14 16.78
CA LEU A 112 -7.00 -3.60 18.08
C LEU A 112 -6.03 -4.58 18.75
N LEU A 113 -5.47 -5.54 17.99
CA LEU A 113 -4.61 -6.59 18.54
C LEU A 113 -3.19 -6.11 18.88
N ILE A 114 -2.54 -5.40 17.96
CA ILE A 114 -1.12 -5.05 18.04
C ILE A 114 -0.93 -3.66 18.64
N LEU A 115 -1.70 -2.68 18.18
CA LEU A 115 -1.57 -1.28 18.60
C LEU A 115 -2.40 -0.98 19.85
N LYS A 116 -3.27 -1.92 20.26
CA LYS A 116 -4.21 -1.76 21.40
C LYS A 116 -5.06 -0.50 21.25
N GLU A 117 -5.48 -0.20 20.02
CA GLU A 117 -6.44 0.87 19.79
C GLU A 117 -7.77 0.56 20.50
N ASP A 118 -8.47 1.60 20.96
CA ASP A 118 -9.80 1.42 21.51
C ASP A 118 -10.79 0.96 20.42
N PHE A 119 -11.63 0.00 20.79
CA PHE A 119 -12.72 -0.44 19.94
C PHE A 119 -13.75 0.67 19.81
N ASN A 120 -14.00 1.07 18.56
CA ASN A 120 -14.95 2.11 18.22
C ASN A 120 -15.97 1.53 17.23
N ILE A 121 -17.26 1.58 17.61
CA ILE A 121 -18.33 0.94 16.84
C ILE A 121 -18.57 1.67 15.51
N GLU A 122 -18.33 2.99 15.47
CA GLU A 122 -18.45 3.78 14.26
C GLU A 122 -17.38 3.40 13.22
N LYS A 123 -16.14 3.14 13.64
CA LYS A 123 -15.08 2.59 12.78
C LYS A 123 -15.50 1.25 12.19
N LEU A 124 -16.06 0.35 13.02
CA LEU A 124 -16.52 -0.96 12.56
C LEU A 124 -17.65 -0.83 11.53
N ILE A 125 -18.65 0.01 11.79
CA ILE A 125 -19.75 0.26 10.85
C ILE A 125 -19.21 0.83 9.54
N GLY A 126 -18.31 1.81 9.60
CA GLY A 126 -17.66 2.39 8.42
C GLY A 126 -16.89 1.34 7.60
N THR A 127 -16.13 0.47 8.26
CA THR A 127 -15.44 -0.65 7.60
C THR A 127 -16.42 -1.62 6.93
N ILE A 128 -17.53 -1.97 7.57
CA ILE A 128 -18.56 -2.82 6.98
C ILE A 128 -19.17 -2.16 5.74
N LEU A 129 -19.45 -0.86 5.79
CA LEU A 129 -19.97 -0.11 4.65
C LEU A 129 -18.98 -0.09 3.47
N ILE A 130 -17.67 0.02 3.73
CA ILE A 130 -16.63 -0.09 2.70
C ILE A 130 -16.71 -1.47 2.04
N ILE A 131 -16.81 -2.55 2.82
CA ILE A 131 -16.90 -3.92 2.29
C ILE A 131 -18.15 -4.09 1.43
N ILE A 132 -19.32 -3.63 1.91
CA ILE A 132 -20.56 -3.68 1.13
C ILE A 132 -20.41 -2.91 -0.17
N GLY A 133 -19.83 -1.70 -0.13
CA GLY A 133 -19.55 -0.91 -1.33
C GLY A 133 -18.65 -1.65 -2.33
N VAL A 134 -17.60 -2.30 -1.85
CA VAL A 134 -16.71 -3.12 -2.69
C VAL A 134 -17.45 -4.31 -3.30
N LEU A 135 -18.31 -5.00 -2.54
CA LEU A 135 -19.12 -6.12 -3.05
C LEU A 135 -20.12 -5.69 -4.13
N LEU A 136 -20.62 -4.45 -4.07
CA LEU A 136 -21.56 -3.90 -5.07
C LEU A 136 -20.87 -3.43 -6.36
N ILE A 137 -19.60 -3.05 -6.30
CA ILE A 137 -18.80 -2.69 -7.48
C ILE A 137 -18.44 -3.94 -8.31
N ARG A 138 -18.44 -5.11 -7.65
CA ARG A 138 -18.04 -6.39 -8.21
C ARG A 138 -19.15 -7.07 -8.99
#